data_AF-A0A3N1NV48-F1
#
_entry.id   AF-A0A3N1NV48-F1
#
_cell.length_a   1.000
_cell.length_b   1.000
_cell.length_c   1.000
_cell.angle_alpha   90.00
_cell.angle_beta   90.00
_cell.angle_gamma   90.00
#
_symmetry.space_group_name_H-M   'P 1'
#
loop_
_entity.id
_entity.type
_entity.pdbx_description
1 polymer ?
#
loop_
_entity_poly.entity_id
_entity_poly.type
_entity_poly.pdbx_seq_one_letter_code
_entity_poly.pdbx_strand_id
1 'polypeptide(L)' 'MYAIEFEADVIDGQIRLPDEYKALESTHLKAIILIPDAPTAIKEPANKYDFKDLSGKLTWEGDAVEAQRRIRDEWS' A
#
# COMPACT_ATOMS: atom_id res chain seq x y z
N MET A 1 -18.97 -9.88 -6.59
CA MET A 1 -18.37 -8.56 -6.32
C MET A 1 -19.48 -7.54 -6.41
N TYR A 2 -19.67 -6.70 -5.40
CA TYR A 2 -20.66 -5.62 -5.41
C TYR A 2 -19.95 -4.30 -5.09
N ALA A 3 -20.44 -3.19 -5.65
CA ALA A 3 -19.91 -1.85 -5.40
C ALA A 3 -20.92 -1.09 -4.53
N ILE A 4 -20.40 -0.32 -3.57
CA ILE A 4 -21.18 0.61 -2.76
C ILE A 4 -20.67 2.01 -3.09
N GLU A 5 -21.59 2.90 -3.42
CA GLU A 5 -21.33 4.33 -3.59
C GLU A 5 -21.99 5.07 -2.42
N PHE A 6 -21.22 5.95 -1.76
CA PHE A 6 -21.70 6.79 -0.68
C PHE A 6 -20.99 8.14 -0.74
N GLU A 7 -21.66 9.18 -0.24
CA GLU A 7 -21.07 10.49 -0.04
C GLU A 7 -20.51 10.58 1.38
N ALA A 8 -19.28 11.08 1.50
CA ALA A 8 -18.64 11.30 2.79
C ALA A 8 -17.71 12.50 2.70
N ASP A 9 -17.69 13.30 3.76
CA ASP A 9 -16.75 14.40 3.90
C ASP A 9 -15.37 13.89 4.30
N VAL A 10 -14.35 14.57 3.78
CA VAL A 10 -12.96 14.38 4.21
C VAL A 10 -12.72 15.27 5.43
N ILE A 11 -12.50 14.66 6.59
CA ILE A 11 -12.20 15.36 7.85
C ILE A 11 -10.77 15.00 8.24
N ASP A 12 -9.90 16.01 8.36
CA ASP A 12 -8.47 15.86 8.68
C ASP A 12 -7.73 14.87 7.75
N GLY A 13 -8.09 14.85 6.47
CA GLY A 13 -7.50 13.94 5.49
C GLY A 13 -7.98 12.49 5.57
N GLN A 14 -9.01 12.21 6.38
CA GLN A 14 -9.61 10.89 6.51
C GLN A 14 -11.04 10.88 5.96
N ILE A 15 -11.37 9.83 5.21
CA ILE A 15 -12.76 9.50 4.84
C ILE A 15 -13.30 8.58 5.92
N ARG A 16 -14.34 9.02 6.64
CA ARG A 16 -15.01 8.19 7.64
C ARG A 16 -16.09 7.36 6.95
N LEU A 17 -16.10 6.06 7.19
CA LEU A 17 -17.18 5.21 6.73
C LEU A 17 -18.46 5.57 7.49
N PRO A 18 -19.59 5.77 6.80
CA PRO A 18 -20.90 5.88 7.44
C PRO A 18 -21.19 4.69 8.36
N ASP A 19 -21.94 4.93 9.43
CA ASP A 19 -22.23 3.92 10.47
C ASP A 19 -22.89 2.65 9.90
N GLU A 20 -23.69 2.79 8.84
CA GLU A 20 -24.32 1.70 8.10
C GLU A 20 -23.32 0.72 7.45
N TYR A 21 -22.06 1.12 7.30
CA TYR A 21 -20.98 0.32 6.70
C TYR A 21 -19.88 -0.11 7.70
N LYS A 22 -20.10 0.03 9.01
CA LYS A 22 -19.12 -0.40 10.05
C LYS A 22 -18.64 -1.84 9.91
N ALA A 23 -19.48 -2.73 9.38
CA ALA A 23 -19.10 -4.11 9.10
C ALA A 23 -17.90 -4.26 8.13
N LEU A 24 -17.56 -3.20 7.39
CA LEU A 24 -16.46 -3.19 6.41
C LEU A 24 -15.11 -2.74 7.00
N GLU A 25 -15.03 -2.35 8.28
CA GLU A 25 -13.83 -1.76 8.91
C GLU A 25 -12.56 -2.63 8.82
N SER A 26 -12.70 -3.96 8.75
CA SER A 26 -11.57 -4.91 8.65
C SER A 26 -11.40 -5.54 7.26
N THR A 27 -12.02 -4.96 6.23
CA THR A 27 -11.99 -5.49 4.86
C THR A 27 -11.10 -4.63 3.96
N HIS A 28 -10.45 -5.24 2.96
CA HIS A 28 -9.73 -4.49 1.93
C HIS A 28 -10.72 -3.74 1.03
N LEU A 29 -10.63 -2.41 1.00
CA LEU A 29 -11.53 -1.53 0.25
C LEU A 29 -10.81 -0.86 -0.92
N LYS A 30 -11.50 -0.78 -2.07
CA LYS A 30 -11.08 0.03 -3.21
C LYS A 30 -11.94 1.30 -3.25
N ALA A 31 -11.31 2.47 -3.10
CA ALA A 31 -11.98 3.76 -3.22
C ALA A 31 -11.84 4.33 -4.63
N ILE A 32 -12.90 4.99 -5.10
CA ILE A 32 -12.90 5.80 -6.32
C ILE A 32 -13.27 7.22 -5.89
N ILE A 33 -12.40 8.20 -6.11
CA ILE A 33 -12.59 9.59 -5.69
C ILE A 33 -12.75 10.44 -6.95
N LEU A 34 -13.88 11.15 -7.06
CA LEU A 34 -14.13 12.10 -8.15
C LEU A 34 -13.83 13.51 -7.63
N ILE A 35 -12.91 14.21 -8.29
CA ILE A 35 -12.53 15.60 -7.95
C ILE A 35 -12.87 16.47 -9.17
N PRO A 36 -13.77 17.47 -9.04
CA PRO A 36 -14.27 18.25 -10.20
C PRO A 36 -13.20 19.07 -10.92
N ASP A 37 -12.05 19.33 -10.30
CA ASP A 37 -10.87 19.95 -10.91
C ASP A 37 -9.61 19.35 -10.27
N ALA A 38 -9.24 18.14 -10.68
CA ALA A 38 -8.07 17.47 -10.10
C ALA A 38 -6.84 18.37 -10.22
N PRO A 39 -6.16 18.73 -9.11
CA PRO A 39 -4.89 19.42 -9.22
C PRO A 39 -3.96 18.53 -10.05
N THR A 40 -3.33 19.11 -11.08
CA THR A 40 -2.37 18.43 -11.96
C THR A 40 -1.17 17.81 -11.22
N ALA A 41 -1.08 18.02 -9.91
CA ALA A 41 -0.10 17.46 -9.00
C ALA A 41 -0.75 16.51 -7.99
N ILE A 42 -1.43 15.44 -8.44
CA ILE A 42 -1.40 14.20 -7.66
C ILE A 42 0.05 13.72 -7.77
N LYS A 43 0.91 14.13 -6.83
CA LYS A 43 2.28 13.64 -6.78
C LYS A 43 2.19 12.12 -6.69
N GLU A 44 2.73 11.42 -7.69
CA GLU A 44 2.98 10.00 -7.55
C GLU A 44 3.65 9.78 -6.20
N PRO A 45 3.29 8.73 -5.44
CA PRO A 45 3.91 8.48 -4.15
C PRO A 45 5.42 8.53 -4.32
N ALA A 46 6.07 9.46 -3.63
CA ALA A 46 7.48 9.80 -3.81
C ALA A 46 8.45 8.63 -3.52
N ASN A 47 7.93 7.48 -3.08
CA ASN A 47 8.68 6.28 -2.76
C ASN A 47 8.63 5.24 -3.89
N LYS A 48 8.98 5.64 -5.11
CA LYS A 48 9.44 4.65 -6.08
C LYS A 48 10.89 4.33 -5.71
N TYR A 49 11.08 3.32 -4.87
CA TYR A 49 12.41 2.85 -4.52
C TYR A 49 13.14 2.44 -5.80
N ASP A 50 14.17 3.18 -6.18
CA ASP A 50 15.05 2.85 -7.29
C ASP A 50 16.32 2.22 -6.73
N PHE A 51 16.45 0.90 -6.90
CA PHE A 51 17.63 0.13 -6.48
C PHE A 51 18.59 -0.17 -7.63
N LYS A 52 18.44 0.51 -8.78
CA LYS A 52 19.33 0.30 -9.94
C LYS A 52 20.79 0.58 -9.63
N ASP A 53 21.05 1.49 -8.70
CA ASP A 53 22.40 1.87 -8.28
C ASP A 53 23.10 0.81 -7.43
N LEU A 54 22.35 -0.14 -6.84
CA LEU A 54 22.87 -1.24 -6.03
C LEU A 54 23.14 -2.53 -6.84
N SER A 55 22.57 -2.64 -8.04
CA SER A 55 22.74 -3.82 -8.90
C SER A 55 24.21 -4.05 -9.25
N GLY A 56 24.74 -5.21 -8.88
CA GLY A 56 26.12 -5.61 -9.16
C GLY A 56 27.19 -4.98 -8.25
N LYS A 57 26.80 -4.12 -7.30
CA LYS A 57 27.73 -3.55 -6.29
C LYS A 57 27.74 -4.31 -4.98
N LEU A 58 26.72 -5.13 -4.74
CA LEU A 58 26.60 -5.94 -3.54
C LEU A 58 27.16 -7.33 -3.80
N THR A 59 28.18 -7.70 -3.02
CA THR A 59 28.68 -9.06 -2.93
C THR A 59 28.13 -9.71 -1.68
N TRP A 60 27.54 -10.89 -1.82
CA TRP A 60 27.09 -11.67 -0.69
C TRP A 60 28.29 -12.24 0.06
N GLU A 61 28.31 -12.07 1.38
CA GLU A 61 29.32 -12.65 2.27
C GLU A 61 28.65 -13.66 3.19
N GLY A 62 29.09 -14.92 3.14
CA GLY A 62 28.55 -16.04 3.92
C GLY A 62 27.88 -17.14 3.08
N ASP A 63 27.30 -18.15 3.74
CA ASP A 63 26.57 -19.24 3.09
C ASP A 63 25.14 -18.80 2.74
N ALA A 64 24.85 -18.66 1.44
CA ALA A 64 23.54 -18.28 0.94
C ALA A 64 22.45 -19.30 1.28
N VAL A 65 22.79 -20.59 1.35
CA VAL A 65 21.82 -21.67 1.65
C VAL A 65 21.48 -21.66 3.13
N GLU A 66 22.45 -21.43 4.00
CA GLU A 66 22.21 -21.30 5.44
C GLU A 66 21.30 -20.10 5.74
N ALA A 67 21.57 -18.95 5.11
CA ALA A 67 20.73 -17.76 5.26
C ALA A 67 19.30 -17.97 4.74
N GLN A 68 19.13 -18.65 3.60
CA GLN A 68 17.80 -19.00 3.09
C GLN A 68 17.04 -19.93 4.03
N ARG A 69 17.70 -20.95 4.61
CA ARG A 69 17.07 -21.86 5.58
C ARG A 69 16.60 -21.11 6.81
N ARG A 70 17.44 -20.24 7.37
CA ARG A 70 17.09 -19.41 8.53
C ARG A 70 15.82 -18.59 8.29
N ILE A 71 15.74 -17.88 7.15
CA ILE A 71 14.58 -17.06 6.81
C ILE A 71 13.32 -17.92 6.66
N ARG A 72 13.42 -19.09 6.02
CA ARG A 72 12.29 -20.02 5.88
C ARG A 72 11.78 -20.50 7.24
N ASP A 73 12.71 -20.85 8.13
CA ASP A 73 12.37 -21.40 9.45
C ASP A 73 11.78 -20.32 10.37
N GLU A 74 12.13 -19.04 10.18
CA GLU A 74 11.50 -17.90 10.88
C GLU A 74 10.03 -17.67 10.51
N TRP A 75 9.58 -18.18 9.36
CA TRP A 75 8.22 -17.99 8.84
C TRP A 75 7.33 -19.24 9.00
N SER A 76 7.87 -20.33 9.57
CA SER A 76 7.18 -21.60 9.80
C SER A 76 6.71 -21.74 11.25
#